data_AF-A0A2P6TZJ1-F1
#
_entry.id   AF-A0A2P6TZJ1-F1
#
_cell.length_a   1.000
_cell.length_b   1.000
_cell.length_c   1.000
_cell.angle_alpha   90.00
_cell.angle_beta   90.00
_cell.angle_gamma   90.00
#
_symmetry.space_group_name_H-M   'P 1'
#
loop_
_entity.id
_entity.type
_entity.pdbx_description
1 polymer ?
#
loop_
_entity_poly.entity_id
_entity_poly.type
_entity_poly.pdbx_seq_one_letter_code
_entity_poly.pdbx_strand_id
1 'polypeptide(L)'
;MMHGADPVMALRLLHRLRIFGAVFAVPPSVIAGLSEDAFGAAANRLAVSAYDEIQAWAHPECGFDQDSRRRCMLAAVLLPIADLQVPVAKGKPMSAAYHVVRESLKWKAKDAEAVDALHATAPELVAVYRQLLGQPDGVPAPEELRVKLGQCIRRLKQLWPAGCVVASLLHSNPEYGGESTDQPPGAAALAAAALSGLESTDGEPDMPSVQRRLDFCEALLSAATAYGIAGCWQWKPLLDGKQVMAAVGMKSGGPALGRLMEAAVEWQLAHPDGTAEQCREHLLAQHAAAQQEEAGKQ
;
A
#
# COMPACT_ATOMS: atom_id res chain seq x y z
N MET A 1 21.38 4.00 -9.87
CA MET A 1 20.91 3.71 -8.50
C MET A 1 19.85 2.61 -8.55
N MET A 2 18.54 2.91 -8.57
CA MET A 2 17.51 1.86 -8.45
C MET A 2 17.30 0.99 -9.71
N HIS A 3 17.73 1.46 -10.88
CA HIS A 3 17.71 0.68 -12.13
C HIS A 3 19.00 -0.11 -12.37
N GLY A 4 20.01 0.06 -11.50
CA GLY A 4 21.30 -0.59 -11.67
C GLY A 4 21.27 -2.08 -11.34
N ALA A 5 22.39 -2.77 -11.60
CA ALA A 5 22.53 -4.19 -11.29
C ALA A 5 22.49 -4.48 -9.77
N ASP A 6 22.90 -3.51 -8.95
CA ASP A 6 22.87 -3.62 -7.49
C ASP A 6 22.32 -2.32 -6.87
N PRO A 7 20.98 -2.21 -6.71
CA PRO A 7 20.36 -1.02 -6.15
C PRO A 7 20.67 -0.84 -4.66
N VAL A 8 20.91 -1.94 -3.94
CA VAL A 8 21.22 -1.95 -2.51
C VAL A 8 22.60 -1.34 -2.28
N MET A 9 23.63 -1.83 -3.00
CA MET A 9 24.98 -1.28 -2.91
C MET A 9 25.01 0.21 -3.27
N ALA A 10 24.25 0.61 -4.28
CA ALA A 10 24.15 2.02 -4.65
C ALA A 10 23.65 2.89 -3.48
N LEU A 11 22.59 2.46 -2.78
CA LEU A 11 22.06 3.18 -1.62
C LEU A 11 23.04 3.18 -0.43
N ARG A 12 23.73 2.06 -0.19
CA ARG A 12 24.78 1.97 0.84
C ARG A 12 25.90 2.96 0.57
N LEU A 13 26.37 3.05 -0.68
CA LEU A 13 27.39 4.02 -1.08
C LEU A 13 26.90 5.46 -0.92
N LEU A 14 25.66 5.78 -1.27
CA LEU A 14 25.11 7.12 -1.07
C LEU A 14 25.13 7.52 0.41
N HIS A 15 24.77 6.61 1.30
CA HIS A 15 24.76 6.87 2.73
C HIS A 15 26.18 6.94 3.34
N ARG A 16 27.06 5.99 2.99
CA ARG A 16 28.47 5.98 3.43
C ARG A 16 29.23 7.23 3.00
N LEU A 17 28.95 7.74 1.80
CA LEU A 17 29.54 8.96 1.27
C LEU A 17 28.83 10.24 1.73
N ARG A 18 27.84 10.14 2.64
CA ARG A 18 27.09 11.29 3.18
C ARG A 18 26.41 12.15 2.11
N ILE A 19 25.99 11.52 1.02
CA ILE A 19 25.25 12.17 -0.09
C ILE A 19 23.78 11.74 -0.14
N PHE A 20 23.36 10.83 0.74
CA PHE A 20 21.98 10.33 0.79
C PHE A 20 20.96 11.45 0.98
N GLY A 21 21.10 12.32 1.97
CA GLY A 21 20.14 13.40 2.21
C GLY A 21 20.16 14.48 1.15
N ALA A 22 21.26 14.64 0.40
CA ALA A 22 21.27 15.48 -0.78
C ALA A 22 20.45 14.87 -1.94
N VAL A 23 20.50 13.54 -2.11
CA VAL A 23 19.76 12.82 -3.17
C VAL A 23 18.28 12.65 -2.83
N PHE A 24 17.98 12.28 -1.58
CA PHE A 24 16.63 12.06 -1.07
C PHE A 24 16.17 13.23 -0.20
N ALA A 25 16.52 14.45 -0.61
CA ALA A 25 16.21 15.66 0.14
C ALA A 25 14.70 15.77 0.40
N VAL A 26 14.32 15.99 1.65
CA VAL A 26 12.95 16.32 2.04
C VAL A 26 12.97 17.76 2.56
N PRO A 27 11.90 18.55 2.36
CA PRO A 27 11.87 19.93 2.81
C PRO A 27 12.14 20.06 4.32
N PRO A 28 12.99 21.01 4.75
CA PRO A 28 13.31 21.20 6.17
C PRO A 28 12.09 21.43 7.06
N SER A 29 11.00 21.98 6.50
CA SER A 29 9.73 22.19 7.19
C SER A 29 9.02 20.91 7.60
N VAL A 30 9.37 19.77 7.00
CA VAL A 30 8.75 18.46 7.25
C VAL A 30 9.63 17.59 8.15
N ILE A 31 10.95 17.74 8.01
CA ILE A 31 11.95 16.87 8.65
C ILE A 31 12.44 17.38 10.01
N ALA A 32 11.84 18.42 10.60
CA ALA A 32 12.30 18.99 11.87
C ALA A 32 12.51 17.92 12.97
N GLY A 33 13.77 17.51 13.16
CA GLY A 33 14.20 16.46 14.10
C GLY A 33 14.73 15.16 13.47
N LEU A 34 14.45 14.84 12.21
CA LEU A 34 15.01 13.66 11.54
C LEU A 34 16.48 13.94 11.16
N SER A 35 17.41 13.19 11.75
CA SER A 35 18.80 13.27 11.31
C SER A 35 18.93 12.62 9.92
N GLU A 36 19.67 13.27 9.02
CA GLU A 36 19.98 12.71 7.69
C GLU A 36 20.59 11.31 7.78
N ASP A 37 21.38 11.09 8.84
CA ASP A 37 21.98 9.81 9.15
C ASP A 37 20.93 8.73 9.48
N ALA A 38 19.98 9.05 10.35
CA ALA A 38 18.92 8.12 10.72
C ALA A 38 18.02 7.75 9.54
N PHE A 39 17.67 8.73 8.71
CA PHE A 39 16.88 8.46 7.52
C PHE A 39 17.62 7.56 6.53
N GLY A 40 18.88 7.88 6.23
CA GLY A 40 19.70 7.07 5.32
C GLY A 40 19.95 5.66 5.83
N ALA A 41 20.14 5.49 7.15
CA ALA A 41 20.31 4.17 7.77
C ALA A 41 19.01 3.34 7.67
N ALA A 42 17.86 3.90 8.02
CA ALA A 42 16.56 3.24 7.91
C ALA A 42 16.23 2.86 6.46
N ALA A 43 16.42 3.80 5.53
CA ALA A 43 16.21 3.59 4.10
C ALA A 43 17.07 2.42 3.56
N ASN A 44 18.34 2.34 3.97
CA ASN A 44 19.22 1.24 3.54
C ASN A 44 18.75 -0.11 4.06
N ARG A 45 18.39 -0.23 5.33
CA ARG A 45 17.92 -1.50 5.91
C ARG A 45 16.63 -1.99 5.24
N LEU A 46 15.69 -1.08 5.00
CA LEU A 46 14.44 -1.41 4.32
C LEU A 46 14.67 -1.77 2.86
N ALA A 47 15.60 -1.09 2.17
CA ALA A 47 15.98 -1.45 0.81
C ALA A 47 16.61 -2.85 0.73
N VAL A 48 17.51 -3.20 1.66
CA VAL A 48 18.06 -4.57 1.76
C VAL A 48 16.93 -5.58 1.96
N SER A 49 16.08 -5.33 2.95
CA SER A 49 14.97 -6.23 3.30
C SER A 49 14.01 -6.46 2.13
N ALA A 50 13.67 -5.39 1.40
CA ALA A 50 12.84 -5.45 0.21
C ALA A 50 13.52 -6.21 -0.93
N TYR A 51 14.82 -5.97 -1.14
CA TYR A 51 15.57 -6.62 -2.21
C TYR A 51 15.67 -8.13 -1.99
N ASP A 52 16.04 -8.55 -0.78
CA ASP A 52 16.16 -9.97 -0.42
C ASP A 52 14.80 -10.68 -0.56
N GLU A 53 13.73 -10.03 -0.11
CA GLU A 53 12.38 -10.58 -0.19
C GLU A 53 11.88 -10.70 -1.64
N ILE A 54 12.05 -9.68 -2.48
CA ILE A 54 11.69 -9.75 -3.90
C ILE A 54 12.46 -10.88 -4.61
N GLN A 55 13.74 -11.07 -4.26
CA GLN A 55 14.58 -12.11 -4.85
C GLN A 55 14.18 -13.52 -4.38
N ALA A 56 13.85 -13.67 -3.10
CA ALA A 56 13.49 -14.94 -2.51
C ALA A 56 12.06 -15.38 -2.84
N TRP A 57 11.11 -14.44 -2.93
CA TRP A 57 9.70 -14.78 -3.13
C TRP A 57 9.45 -15.45 -4.47
N ALA A 58 10.00 -14.88 -5.56
CA ALA A 58 10.05 -15.46 -6.91
C ALA A 58 8.81 -16.26 -7.40
N HIS A 59 7.60 -15.93 -6.92
CA HIS A 59 6.39 -16.70 -7.19
C HIS A 59 5.90 -16.44 -8.63
N PRO A 60 5.51 -17.47 -9.41
CA PRO A 60 5.15 -17.31 -10.83
C PRO A 60 4.00 -16.32 -11.08
N GLU A 61 3.04 -16.26 -10.16
CA GLU A 61 1.89 -15.34 -10.23
C GLU A 61 2.24 -13.91 -9.78
N CYS A 62 3.37 -13.73 -9.11
CA CYS A 62 3.84 -12.47 -8.53
C CYS A 62 5.12 -12.00 -9.23
N GLY A 63 4.99 -11.72 -10.53
CA GLY A 63 6.10 -11.25 -11.35
C GLY A 63 6.48 -9.80 -11.06
N PHE A 64 7.75 -9.56 -10.74
CA PHE A 64 8.32 -8.22 -10.66
C PHE A 64 9.01 -7.86 -11.98
N ASP A 65 8.31 -7.11 -12.85
CA ASP A 65 8.98 -6.42 -13.95
C ASP A 65 9.94 -5.34 -13.42
N GLN A 66 10.78 -4.80 -14.30
CA GLN A 66 11.79 -3.80 -13.93
C GLN A 66 11.17 -2.56 -13.27
N ASP A 67 9.97 -2.16 -13.71
CA ASP A 67 9.25 -0.99 -13.21
C ASP A 67 8.67 -1.24 -11.81
N SER A 68 8.06 -2.40 -11.59
CA SER A 68 7.42 -2.82 -10.34
C SER A 68 8.47 -3.06 -9.26
N ARG A 69 9.59 -3.71 -9.63
CA ARG A 69 10.77 -3.85 -8.76
C ARG A 69 11.28 -2.48 -8.32
N ARG A 70 11.48 -1.55 -9.26
CA ARG A 70 11.95 -0.19 -8.94
C ARG A 70 10.98 0.53 -8.00
N ARG A 71 9.68 0.48 -8.27
CA ARG A 71 8.65 1.15 -7.45
C ARG A 71 8.57 0.55 -6.06
N CYS A 72 8.66 -0.78 -5.93
CA CYS A 72 8.75 -1.47 -4.65
C CYS A 72 9.97 -1.00 -3.84
N MET A 73 11.15 -1.00 -4.47
CA MET A 73 12.38 -0.52 -3.83
C MET A 73 12.30 0.95 -3.41
N LEU A 74 11.68 1.80 -4.24
CA LEU A 74 11.49 3.22 -3.93
C LEU A 74 10.52 3.40 -2.76
N ALA A 75 9.42 2.63 -2.73
CA ALA A 75 8.50 2.62 -1.61
C ALA A 75 9.15 2.14 -0.32
N ALA A 76 10.01 1.11 -0.36
CA ALA A 76 10.77 0.65 0.80
C ALA A 76 11.72 1.73 1.36
N VAL A 77 12.47 2.40 0.48
CA VAL A 77 13.39 3.50 0.86
C VAL A 77 12.65 4.68 1.49
N LEU A 78 11.46 4.99 1.00
CA LEU A 78 10.66 6.14 1.45
C LEU A 78 9.63 5.80 2.52
N LEU A 79 9.50 4.53 2.91
CA LEU A 79 8.61 4.09 3.99
C LEU A 79 8.83 4.85 5.31
N PRO A 80 10.07 5.19 5.73
CA PRO A 80 10.30 5.94 6.97
C PRO A 80 9.67 7.35 6.99
N ILE A 81 9.27 7.87 5.84
CA ILE A 81 8.62 9.18 5.69
C ILE A 81 7.22 9.07 5.06
N ALA A 82 6.65 7.88 4.98
CA ALA A 82 5.38 7.60 4.28
C ALA A 82 4.21 8.46 4.78
N ASP A 83 4.13 8.66 6.10
CA ASP A 83 3.05 9.43 6.74
C ASP A 83 3.31 10.94 6.77
N LEU A 84 4.50 11.40 6.35
CA LEU A 84 4.85 12.81 6.40
C LEU A 84 4.26 13.57 5.21
N GLN A 85 3.83 14.82 5.47
CA GLN A 85 3.23 15.70 4.49
C GLN A 85 4.04 16.99 4.32
N VAL A 86 4.23 17.40 3.07
CA VAL A 86 4.85 18.65 2.65
C VAL A 86 3.74 19.70 2.46
N PRO A 87 3.82 20.83 3.20
CA PRO A 87 2.90 21.93 2.98
C PRO A 87 3.13 22.54 1.60
N VAL A 88 2.06 22.79 0.86
CA VAL A 88 2.09 23.47 -0.43
C VAL A 88 1.47 24.86 -0.29
N ALA A 89 2.01 25.84 -1.00
CA ALA A 89 1.54 27.24 -0.91
C ALA A 89 0.06 27.41 -1.30
N LYS A 90 -0.47 26.51 -2.14
CA LYS A 90 -1.88 26.47 -2.56
C LYS A 90 -2.28 25.04 -2.90
N GLY A 91 -3.31 24.52 -2.23
CA GLY A 91 -3.84 23.17 -2.48
C GLY A 91 -3.75 22.25 -1.26
N LYS A 92 -4.04 20.96 -1.48
CA LYS A 92 -3.89 19.92 -0.44
C LYS A 92 -2.40 19.65 -0.20
N PRO A 93 -1.99 19.34 1.05
CA PRO A 93 -0.64 18.86 1.34
C PRO A 93 -0.26 17.69 0.43
N MET A 94 1.02 17.65 0.05
CA MET A 94 1.61 16.61 -0.80
C MET A 94 2.39 15.64 0.10
N SER A 95 2.40 14.34 -0.19
CA SER A 95 3.21 13.42 0.61
C SER A 95 4.71 13.73 0.48
N ALA A 96 5.47 13.50 1.55
CA ALA A 96 6.92 13.66 1.53
C ALA A 96 7.58 12.69 0.55
N ALA A 97 7.07 11.46 0.45
CA ALA A 97 7.51 10.49 -0.54
C ALA A 97 7.32 11.01 -1.97
N TYR A 98 6.14 11.53 -2.30
CA TYR A 98 5.87 12.10 -3.62
C TYR A 98 6.80 13.27 -3.94
N HIS A 99 7.02 14.18 -2.98
CA HIS A 99 7.96 15.28 -3.13
C HIS A 99 9.38 14.78 -3.43
N VAL A 100 9.89 13.81 -2.68
CA VAL A 100 11.24 13.25 -2.90
C VAL A 100 11.36 12.67 -4.31
N VAL A 101 10.36 11.90 -4.76
CA VAL A 101 10.40 11.30 -6.10
C VAL A 101 10.38 12.37 -7.19
N ARG A 102 9.59 13.43 -7.02
CA ARG A 102 9.35 14.46 -8.05
C ARG A 102 10.37 15.57 -8.08
N GLU A 103 10.73 16.10 -6.92
CA GLU A 103 11.52 17.32 -6.79
C GLU A 103 12.99 17.01 -6.54
N SER A 104 13.27 16.00 -5.72
CA SER A 104 14.64 15.63 -5.33
C SER A 104 15.26 14.68 -6.35
N LEU A 105 14.60 13.56 -6.63
CA LEU A 105 15.07 12.58 -7.63
C LEU A 105 14.76 13.00 -9.06
N LYS A 106 13.78 13.90 -9.28
CA LYS A 106 13.32 14.37 -10.60
C LYS A 106 12.78 13.24 -11.49
N TRP A 107 12.07 12.28 -10.90
CA TRP A 107 11.49 11.13 -11.60
C TRP A 107 10.03 11.38 -12.03
N LYS A 108 9.44 10.39 -12.72
CA LYS A 108 8.10 10.50 -13.32
C LYS A 108 7.00 10.55 -12.24
N ALA A 109 5.93 11.29 -12.51
CA ALA A 109 4.76 11.37 -11.62
C ALA A 109 4.14 10.01 -11.36
N LYS A 110 4.07 9.17 -12.40
CA LYS A 110 3.60 7.79 -12.28
C LYS A 110 4.39 6.95 -11.26
N ASP A 111 5.69 7.21 -11.07
CA ASP A 111 6.47 6.50 -10.05
C ASP A 111 6.15 7.04 -8.65
N ALA A 112 5.93 8.35 -8.51
CA ALA A 112 5.52 8.98 -7.25
C ALA A 112 4.10 8.53 -6.83
N GLU A 113 3.13 8.55 -7.75
CA GLU A 113 1.77 8.06 -7.55
C GLU A 113 1.74 6.57 -7.16
N ALA A 114 2.63 5.76 -7.74
CA ALA A 114 2.75 4.36 -7.39
C ALA A 114 3.30 4.15 -5.97
N VAL A 115 4.28 4.96 -5.55
CA VAL A 115 4.80 4.93 -4.18
C VAL A 115 3.71 5.32 -3.18
N ASP A 116 2.98 6.41 -3.45
CA ASP A 116 1.85 6.82 -2.60
C ASP A 116 0.79 5.72 -2.49
N ALA A 117 0.45 5.07 -3.61
CA ALA A 117 -0.52 3.97 -3.60
C ALA A 117 -0.01 2.77 -2.78
N LEU A 118 1.28 2.43 -2.86
CA LEU A 118 1.90 1.37 -2.07
C LEU A 118 1.88 1.71 -0.57
N HIS A 119 2.30 2.91 -0.19
CA HIS A 119 2.30 3.38 1.19
C HIS A 119 0.88 3.44 1.77
N ALA A 120 -0.07 4.01 1.04
CA ALA A 120 -1.46 4.12 1.50
C ALA A 120 -2.14 2.75 1.67
N THR A 121 -1.78 1.75 0.85
CA THR A 121 -2.41 0.42 0.89
C THR A 121 -1.70 -0.55 1.86
N ALA A 122 -0.45 -0.27 2.22
CA ALA A 122 0.33 -1.10 3.15
C ALA A 122 -0.37 -1.36 4.50
N PRO A 123 -0.88 -0.35 5.24
CA PRO A 123 -1.57 -0.60 6.51
C PRO A 123 -2.87 -1.40 6.34
N GLU A 124 -3.60 -1.23 5.22
CA GLU A 124 -4.78 -2.04 4.91
C GLU A 124 -4.42 -3.52 4.71
N LEU A 125 -3.33 -3.81 3.99
CA LEU A 125 -2.82 -5.17 3.80
C LEU A 125 -2.33 -5.79 5.12
N VAL A 126 -1.69 -5.00 5.99
CA VAL A 126 -1.33 -5.45 7.35
C VAL A 126 -2.57 -5.80 8.16
N ALA A 127 -3.62 -4.99 8.09
CA ALA A 127 -4.89 -5.28 8.76
C ALA A 127 -5.56 -6.55 8.23
N VAL A 128 -5.57 -6.76 6.91
CA VAL A 128 -6.07 -7.99 6.29
C VAL A 128 -5.27 -9.20 6.77
N TYR A 129 -3.93 -9.11 6.78
CA TYR A 129 -3.08 -10.19 7.28
C TYR A 129 -3.38 -10.54 8.74
N ARG A 130 -3.51 -9.54 9.62
CA ARG A 130 -3.91 -9.76 11.04
C ARG A 130 -5.27 -10.44 11.15
N GLN A 131 -6.25 -10.03 10.34
CA GLN A 131 -7.59 -10.65 10.32
C GLN A 131 -7.56 -12.10 9.80
N LEU A 132 -6.68 -12.43 8.84
CA LEU A 132 -6.45 -13.81 8.40
C LEU A 132 -5.88 -14.69 9.53
N LEU A 133 -5.05 -14.12 10.41
CA LEU A 133 -4.57 -14.77 11.62
C LEU A 133 -5.61 -14.80 12.76
N GLY A 134 -6.80 -14.23 12.55
CA GLY A 134 -7.87 -14.14 13.54
C GLY A 134 -7.65 -13.08 14.61
N GLN A 135 -6.87 -12.03 14.32
CA GLN A 135 -6.56 -10.95 15.26
C GLN A 135 -7.24 -9.63 14.85
N PRO A 136 -7.77 -8.84 15.81
CA PRO A 136 -7.89 -9.12 17.25
C PRO A 136 -9.12 -9.96 17.64
N ASP A 137 -10.19 -9.94 16.83
CA ASP A 137 -11.53 -10.41 17.22
C ASP A 137 -11.95 -11.74 16.54
N GLY A 138 -10.99 -12.57 16.13
CA GLY A 138 -11.23 -13.77 15.34
C GLY A 138 -11.20 -13.51 13.83
N VAL A 139 -11.41 -14.57 13.04
CA VAL A 139 -11.40 -14.47 11.57
C VAL A 139 -12.75 -13.93 11.10
N PRO A 140 -12.81 -12.78 10.39
CA PRO A 140 -14.05 -12.24 9.86
C PRO A 140 -14.71 -13.17 8.84
N ALA A 141 -15.93 -12.80 8.40
CA ALA A 141 -16.60 -13.51 7.33
C ALA A 141 -15.72 -13.53 6.06
N PRO A 142 -15.63 -14.66 5.32
CA PRO A 142 -14.80 -14.75 4.12
C PRO A 142 -15.11 -13.68 3.07
N GLU A 143 -16.38 -13.27 2.95
CA GLU A 143 -16.82 -12.21 2.05
C GLU A 143 -16.18 -10.86 2.40
N GLU A 144 -16.10 -10.52 3.69
CA GLU A 144 -15.53 -9.27 4.17
C GLU A 144 -14.02 -9.20 3.90
N LEU A 145 -13.29 -10.28 4.22
CA LEU A 145 -11.87 -10.40 3.94
C LEU A 145 -11.58 -10.33 2.43
N ARG A 146 -12.42 -11.01 1.64
CA ARG A 146 -12.34 -11.00 0.18
C ARG A 146 -12.54 -9.60 -0.39
N VAL A 147 -13.50 -8.84 0.13
CA VAL A 147 -13.72 -7.44 -0.26
C VAL A 147 -12.51 -6.59 0.09
N LYS A 148 -12.03 -6.62 1.34
CA LYS A 148 -10.89 -5.81 1.79
C LYS A 148 -9.62 -6.08 0.98
N LEU A 149 -9.27 -7.36 0.82
CA LEU A 149 -8.12 -7.77 0.02
C LEU A 149 -8.30 -7.42 -1.46
N GLY A 150 -9.50 -7.64 -2.02
CA GLY A 150 -9.82 -7.33 -3.40
C GLY A 150 -9.75 -5.83 -3.71
N GLN A 151 -10.17 -4.97 -2.79
CA GLN A 151 -10.03 -3.51 -2.91
C GLN A 151 -8.56 -3.09 -2.96
N CYS A 152 -7.71 -3.67 -2.09
CA CYS A 152 -6.26 -3.44 -2.13
C CYS A 152 -5.67 -3.84 -3.49
N ILE A 153 -5.99 -5.05 -3.97
CA ILE A 153 -5.51 -5.57 -5.27
C ILE A 153 -5.98 -4.66 -6.42
N ARG A 154 -7.24 -4.24 -6.45
CA ARG A 154 -7.78 -3.36 -7.50
C ARG A 154 -7.12 -1.98 -7.50
N ARG A 155 -6.81 -1.42 -6.33
CA ARG A 155 -6.14 -0.13 -6.19
C ARG A 155 -4.71 -0.19 -6.71
N LEU A 156 -3.96 -1.23 -6.32
CA LEU A 156 -2.56 -1.43 -6.71
C LEU A 156 -2.40 -1.98 -8.13
N LYS A 157 -3.45 -2.62 -8.66
CA LYS A 157 -3.43 -3.29 -9.98
C LYS A 157 -2.28 -4.29 -10.04
N GLN A 158 -1.50 -4.29 -11.11
CA GLN A 158 -0.33 -5.16 -11.26
C GLN A 158 0.77 -4.94 -10.21
N LEU A 159 0.73 -3.84 -9.43
CA LEU A 159 1.68 -3.59 -8.34
C LEU A 159 1.27 -4.25 -7.02
N TRP A 160 0.16 -5.00 -6.97
CA TRP A 160 -0.30 -5.62 -5.72
C TRP A 160 0.74 -6.55 -5.06
N PRO A 161 1.62 -7.30 -5.79
CA PRO A 161 2.69 -8.06 -5.15
C PRO A 161 3.75 -7.17 -4.50
N ALA A 162 4.06 -6.02 -5.12
CA ALA A 162 4.90 -5.01 -4.48
C ALA A 162 4.22 -4.43 -3.23
N GLY A 163 2.90 -4.34 -3.23
CA GLY A 163 2.10 -3.97 -2.05
C GLY A 163 2.30 -4.94 -0.89
N CYS A 164 2.29 -6.26 -1.15
CA CYS A 164 2.54 -7.28 -0.14
C CYS A 164 3.93 -7.11 0.50
N VAL A 165 4.97 -6.86 -0.31
CA VAL A 165 6.34 -6.63 0.19
C VAL A 165 6.41 -5.34 1.02
N VAL A 166 5.83 -4.23 0.57
CA VAL A 166 5.84 -2.99 1.36
C VAL A 166 5.05 -3.16 2.67
N ALA A 167 3.95 -3.91 2.65
CA ALA A 167 3.16 -4.22 3.84
C ALA A 167 3.89 -5.16 4.81
N SER A 168 4.65 -6.15 4.32
CA SER A 168 5.44 -7.05 5.17
C SER A 168 6.58 -6.30 5.88
N LEU A 169 7.19 -5.31 5.20
CA LEU A 169 8.18 -4.40 5.77
C LEU A 169 7.54 -3.53 6.85
N LEU A 170 6.37 -2.95 6.59
CA LEU A 170 5.63 -2.17 7.59
C LEU A 170 5.23 -3.03 8.80
N HIS A 171 4.76 -4.25 8.58
CA HIS A 171 4.40 -5.19 9.63
C HIS A 171 5.61 -5.53 10.54
N SER A 172 6.79 -5.66 9.92
CA SER A 172 8.04 -5.96 10.64
C SER A 172 8.66 -4.73 11.32
N ASN A 173 8.21 -3.52 10.96
CA ASN A 173 8.72 -2.24 11.45
C ASN A 173 7.54 -1.29 11.75
N PRO A 174 6.72 -1.60 12.77
CA PRO A 174 5.49 -0.87 13.07
C PRO A 174 5.72 0.60 13.45
N GLU A 175 6.95 0.99 13.79
CA GLU A 175 7.33 2.37 14.07
C GLU A 175 7.13 3.34 12.89
N TYR A 176 6.94 2.80 11.68
CA TYR A 176 6.61 3.58 10.48
C TYR A 176 5.11 3.59 10.15
N GLY A 177 4.27 2.89 10.91
CA GLY A 177 2.82 2.84 10.69
C GLY A 177 2.07 3.72 11.68
N GLY A 178 1.31 4.69 11.18
CA GLY A 178 0.54 5.67 11.97
C GLY A 178 -0.59 5.16 12.88
N GLU A 179 -0.56 3.90 13.35
CA GLU A 179 -1.51 3.44 14.38
C GLU A 179 -1.11 3.99 15.76
N SER A 180 -1.70 5.13 16.11
CA SER A 180 -1.85 5.65 17.48
C SER A 180 -0.57 5.91 18.29
N THR A 181 0.13 6.98 17.95
CA THR A 181 0.59 7.91 18.99
C THR A 181 0.17 9.31 18.54
N ASP A 182 -0.26 10.19 19.45
CA ASP A 182 -0.54 11.61 19.20
C ASP A 182 0.72 12.42 18.78
N GLN A 183 1.75 11.74 18.29
CA GLN A 183 2.95 12.30 17.73
C GLN A 183 3.07 11.81 16.27
N PRO A 184 3.42 12.70 15.32
CA PRO A 184 3.87 12.24 14.00
C PRO A 184 4.99 11.20 14.21
N PRO A 185 5.17 10.20 13.34
CA PRO A 185 6.29 9.25 13.45
C PRO A 185 7.57 10.07 13.63
N GLY A 186 8.01 10.11 14.88
CA GLY A 186 8.87 11.19 15.33
C GLY A 186 10.29 10.91 14.89
N ALA A 187 11.11 11.96 14.90
CA ALA A 187 12.56 11.86 14.99
C ALA A 187 13.04 10.71 15.91
N ALA A 188 12.30 10.43 16.98
CA ALA A 188 12.53 9.35 17.93
C ALA A 188 12.37 7.93 17.35
N ALA A 189 11.32 7.65 16.56
CA ALA A 189 11.13 6.35 15.91
C ALA A 189 12.27 6.08 14.90
N LEU A 190 12.62 7.10 14.13
CA LEU A 190 13.70 7.04 13.14
C LEU A 190 15.07 6.92 13.82
N ALA A 191 15.29 7.60 14.94
CA ALA A 191 16.52 7.48 15.75
C ALA A 191 16.64 6.11 16.42
N ALA A 192 15.55 5.55 16.94
CA ALA A 192 15.52 4.19 17.50
C ALA A 192 15.84 3.16 16.41
N ALA A 193 15.22 3.30 15.23
CA ALA A 193 15.51 2.46 14.10
C ALA A 193 16.98 2.61 13.65
N ALA A 194 17.52 3.83 13.61
CA ALA A 194 18.93 4.08 13.26
C ALA A 194 19.90 3.38 14.23
N LEU A 195 19.63 3.44 15.54
CA LEU A 195 20.44 2.79 16.58
C LEU A 195 20.44 1.26 16.42
N SER A 196 19.29 0.65 16.11
CA SER A 196 19.18 -0.78 15.79
C SER A 196 19.93 -1.20 14.51
N GLY A 197 20.32 -0.24 13.66
CA GLY A 197 21.04 -0.48 12.40
C GLY A 197 22.55 -0.31 12.47
N LEU A 198 23.12 0.05 13.62
CA LEU A 198 24.57 0.20 13.79
C LEU A 198 25.30 -1.14 13.85
N GLU A 199 24.57 -2.25 13.95
CA GLU A 199 25.11 -3.61 13.81
C GLU A 199 25.09 -4.04 12.32
N SER A 200 26.06 -3.52 11.56
CA SER A 200 26.66 -4.14 10.35
C SER A 200 25.75 -4.78 9.28
N THR A 201 25.36 -4.06 8.21
CA THR A 201 24.70 -4.67 7.02
C THR A 201 25.67 -5.02 5.89
N ASP A 202 26.80 -5.67 6.20
CA ASP A 202 27.64 -6.37 5.21
C ASP A 202 27.48 -7.90 5.30
N GLY A 203 26.54 -8.38 6.13
CA GLY A 203 26.27 -9.80 6.35
C GLY A 203 25.30 -10.43 5.34
N GLU A 204 25.29 -11.77 5.32
CA GLU A 204 24.30 -12.61 4.64
C GLU A 204 22.87 -12.20 5.05
N PRO A 205 21.87 -12.41 4.16
CA PRO A 205 20.48 -12.11 4.48
C PRO A 205 20.08 -12.82 5.78
N ASP A 206 19.44 -12.08 6.69
CA ASP A 206 18.87 -12.65 7.91
C ASP A 206 17.67 -13.54 7.54
N MET A 207 17.99 -14.81 7.25
CA MET A 207 17.05 -15.79 6.70
C MET A 207 15.77 -15.93 7.55
N PRO A 208 15.81 -15.99 8.91
CA PRO A 208 14.60 -15.94 9.73
C PRO A 208 13.71 -14.71 9.51
N SER A 209 14.29 -13.53 9.34
CA SER A 209 13.52 -12.30 9.07
C SER A 209 12.98 -12.27 7.66
N VAL A 210 13.75 -12.75 6.68
CA VAL A 210 13.28 -12.92 5.29
C VAL A 210 12.10 -13.90 5.27
N GLN A 211 12.22 -15.05 5.91
CA GLN A 211 11.17 -16.07 5.93
C GLN A 211 9.87 -15.54 6.54
N ARG A 212 9.92 -14.80 7.66
CA ARG A 212 8.71 -14.21 8.26
C ARG A 212 7.98 -13.26 7.32
N ARG A 213 8.71 -12.49 6.52
CA ARG A 213 8.11 -11.59 5.52
C ARG A 213 7.58 -12.34 4.30
N LEU A 214 8.25 -13.41 3.90
CA LEU A 214 7.73 -14.32 2.87
C LEU A 214 6.43 -14.99 3.33
N ASP A 215 6.36 -15.46 4.57
CA ASP A 215 5.14 -16.06 5.14
C ASP A 215 3.97 -15.05 5.14
N PHE A 216 4.25 -13.76 5.39
CA PHE A 216 3.27 -12.69 5.25
C PHE A 216 2.76 -12.56 3.81
N CYS A 217 3.68 -12.48 2.83
CA CYS A 217 3.33 -12.34 1.42
C CYS A 217 2.56 -13.57 0.90
N GLU A 218 3.00 -14.77 1.27
CA GLU A 218 2.37 -16.04 0.93
C GLU A 218 0.97 -16.18 1.54
N ALA A 219 0.75 -15.71 2.78
CA ALA A 219 -0.58 -15.72 3.37
C ALA A 219 -1.58 -14.86 2.58
N LEU A 220 -1.16 -13.66 2.16
CA LEU A 220 -2.01 -12.78 1.34
C LEU A 220 -2.24 -13.33 -0.07
N LEU A 221 -1.21 -13.88 -0.71
CA LEU A 221 -1.32 -14.52 -2.02
C LEU A 221 -2.24 -15.75 -1.95
N SER A 222 -2.03 -16.62 -0.96
CA SER A 222 -2.86 -17.81 -0.73
C SER A 222 -4.32 -17.43 -0.51
N ALA A 223 -4.61 -16.40 0.29
CA ALA A 223 -5.96 -15.89 0.46
C ALA A 223 -6.55 -15.34 -0.85
N ALA A 224 -5.78 -14.54 -1.60
CA ALA A 224 -6.23 -13.99 -2.88
C ALA A 224 -6.55 -15.08 -3.90
N THR A 225 -5.75 -16.13 -3.97
CA THR A 225 -5.93 -17.28 -4.86
C THR A 225 -7.10 -18.15 -4.39
N ALA A 226 -7.20 -18.46 -3.09
CA ALA A 226 -8.30 -19.23 -2.51
C ALA A 226 -9.67 -18.55 -2.69
N TYR A 227 -9.70 -17.22 -2.64
CA TYR A 227 -10.91 -16.43 -2.90
C TYR A 227 -11.17 -16.18 -4.39
N GLY A 228 -10.26 -16.58 -5.29
CA GLY A 228 -10.40 -16.34 -6.74
C GLY A 228 -10.25 -14.87 -7.14
N ILE A 229 -9.64 -14.02 -6.31
CA ILE A 229 -9.53 -12.56 -6.51
C ILE A 229 -8.12 -12.09 -6.91
N ALA A 230 -7.12 -12.97 -7.02
CA ALA A 230 -5.76 -12.57 -7.41
C ALA A 230 -5.71 -11.76 -8.73
N GLY A 231 -6.62 -12.07 -9.67
CA GLY A 231 -6.78 -11.37 -10.95
C GLY A 231 -7.83 -10.24 -10.94
N CYS A 232 -8.43 -9.90 -9.80
CA CYS A 232 -9.63 -9.04 -9.76
C CYS A 232 -9.39 -7.60 -10.24
N TRP A 233 -8.14 -7.14 -10.28
CA TRP A 233 -7.77 -5.86 -10.86
C TRP A 233 -8.01 -5.75 -12.37
N GLN A 234 -8.20 -6.88 -13.07
CA GLN A 234 -8.56 -6.93 -14.48
C GLN A 234 -10.08 -6.97 -14.71
N TRP A 235 -10.88 -7.18 -13.65
CA TRP A 235 -12.32 -7.33 -13.78
C TRP A 235 -12.99 -6.01 -14.13
N LYS A 236 -13.85 -6.07 -15.14
CA LYS A 236 -14.82 -5.02 -15.42
C LYS A 236 -15.96 -5.13 -14.39
N PRO A 237 -16.50 -3.99 -13.92
CA PRO A 237 -17.71 -3.98 -13.13
C PRO A 237 -18.83 -4.76 -13.83
N LEU A 238 -19.59 -5.55 -13.09
CA LEU A 238 -20.75 -6.29 -13.62
C LEU A 238 -21.85 -5.38 -14.19
N LEU A 239 -21.95 -4.17 -13.64
CA LEU A 239 -22.91 -3.15 -14.06
C LEU A 239 -22.17 -1.87 -14.45
N ASP A 240 -22.51 -1.33 -15.61
CA ASP A 240 -22.06 0.00 -16.03
C ASP A 240 -22.92 1.11 -15.40
N GLY A 241 -22.48 2.37 -15.55
CA GLY A 241 -23.20 3.50 -14.97
C GLY A 241 -24.64 3.65 -15.49
N LYS A 242 -24.94 3.24 -16.73
CA LYS A 242 -26.30 3.30 -17.28
C LYS A 242 -27.17 2.23 -16.66
N GLN A 243 -26.66 1.02 -16.52
CA GLN A 243 -27.35 -0.10 -15.88
C GLN A 243 -27.64 0.20 -14.41
N VAL A 244 -26.69 0.79 -13.68
CA VAL A 244 -26.90 1.23 -12.30
C VAL A 244 -27.97 2.32 -12.23
N MET A 245 -27.89 3.37 -13.06
CA MET A 245 -28.91 4.44 -13.09
C MET A 245 -30.31 3.90 -13.40
N ALA A 246 -30.42 2.99 -14.37
CA ALA A 246 -31.69 2.37 -14.73
C ALA A 246 -32.23 1.49 -13.61
N ALA A 247 -31.38 0.74 -12.92
CA ALA A 247 -31.76 -0.11 -11.81
C ALA A 247 -32.39 0.71 -10.67
N VAL A 248 -31.73 1.78 -10.24
CA VAL A 248 -32.20 2.59 -9.09
C VAL A 248 -33.12 3.76 -9.48
N GLY A 249 -33.53 3.87 -10.76
CA GLY A 249 -34.41 4.94 -11.24
C GLY A 249 -33.81 6.35 -11.21
N MET A 250 -32.48 6.47 -11.22
CA MET A 250 -31.79 7.78 -11.22
C MET A 250 -31.85 8.43 -12.60
N LYS A 251 -32.17 9.73 -12.62
CA LYS A 251 -32.26 10.53 -13.85
C LYS A 251 -30.96 11.22 -14.26
N SER A 252 -30.01 11.36 -13.34
CA SER A 252 -28.72 12.02 -13.60
C SER A 252 -27.59 11.37 -12.81
N GLY A 253 -26.42 11.29 -13.44
CA GLY A 253 -25.18 10.91 -12.77
C GLY A 253 -24.73 11.97 -11.74
N GLY A 254 -23.91 11.53 -10.78
CA GLY A 254 -23.37 12.39 -9.71
C GLY A 254 -22.63 11.57 -8.65
N PRO A 255 -22.26 12.17 -7.50
CA PRO A 255 -21.56 11.45 -6.42
C PRO A 255 -22.31 10.20 -5.92
N ALA A 256 -23.65 10.22 -5.96
CA ALA A 256 -24.47 9.06 -5.62
C ALA A 256 -24.28 7.87 -6.59
N LEU A 257 -24.13 8.14 -7.89
CA LEU A 257 -23.79 7.11 -8.87
C LEU A 257 -22.42 6.49 -8.59
N GLY A 258 -21.44 7.32 -8.20
CA GLY A 258 -20.12 6.85 -7.78
C GLY A 258 -20.19 5.84 -6.63
N ARG A 259 -20.94 6.17 -5.57
CA ARG A 259 -21.16 5.27 -4.42
C ARG A 259 -21.84 3.95 -4.81
N LEU A 260 -22.83 4.00 -5.68
CA LEU A 260 -23.51 2.79 -6.16
C LEU A 260 -22.60 1.93 -7.06
N MET A 261 -21.74 2.56 -7.87
CA MET A 261 -20.72 1.84 -8.63
C MET A 261 -19.67 1.20 -7.74
N GLU A 262 -19.26 1.87 -6.66
CA GLU A 262 -18.36 1.31 -5.64
C GLU A 262 -19.02 0.12 -4.93
N ALA A 263 -20.28 0.25 -4.51
CA ALA A 263 -21.06 -0.83 -3.92
C ALA A 263 -21.23 -2.03 -4.87
N ALA A 264 -21.37 -1.77 -6.17
CA ALA A 264 -21.43 -2.84 -7.18
C ALA A 264 -20.10 -3.62 -7.27
N VAL A 265 -18.96 -2.91 -7.22
CA VAL A 265 -17.63 -3.53 -7.21
C VAL A 265 -17.39 -4.28 -5.92
N GLU A 266 -17.79 -3.72 -4.77
CA GLU A 266 -17.73 -4.40 -3.47
C GLU A 266 -18.55 -5.69 -3.48
N TRP A 267 -19.79 -5.65 -3.98
CA TRP A 267 -20.62 -6.84 -4.11
C TRP A 267 -19.98 -7.88 -5.04
N GLN A 268 -19.40 -7.46 -6.17
CA GLN A 268 -18.70 -8.34 -7.10
C GLN A 268 -17.45 -8.96 -6.48
N LEU A 269 -16.73 -8.24 -5.62
CA LEU A 269 -15.62 -8.80 -4.86
C LEU A 269 -16.14 -9.80 -3.83
N ALA A 270 -17.22 -9.52 -3.11
CA ALA A 270 -17.83 -10.46 -2.17
C ALA A 270 -18.35 -11.72 -2.88
N HIS A 271 -18.82 -11.60 -4.14
CA HIS A 271 -19.41 -12.68 -4.93
C HIS A 271 -18.74 -12.81 -6.32
N PRO A 272 -17.53 -13.39 -6.42
CA PRO A 272 -16.78 -13.52 -7.67
C PRO A 272 -17.54 -14.20 -8.81
N ASP A 273 -18.38 -15.20 -8.48
CA ASP A 273 -19.21 -15.93 -9.43
C ASP A 273 -20.62 -15.33 -9.60
N GLY A 274 -20.85 -14.17 -8.99
CA GLY A 274 -22.12 -13.45 -9.03
C GLY A 274 -22.45 -12.90 -10.40
N THR A 275 -23.74 -12.90 -10.74
CA THR A 275 -24.25 -12.38 -12.00
C THR A 275 -24.61 -10.89 -11.92
N ALA A 276 -24.69 -10.22 -13.07
CA ALA A 276 -25.14 -8.83 -13.16
C ALA A 276 -26.56 -8.62 -12.60
N GLU A 277 -27.46 -9.60 -12.79
CA GLU A 277 -28.83 -9.54 -12.27
C GLU A 277 -28.86 -9.58 -10.74
N GLN A 278 -28.09 -10.49 -10.13
CA GLN A 278 -27.97 -10.57 -8.66
C GLN A 278 -27.35 -9.30 -8.06
N CYS A 279 -26.32 -8.75 -8.71
CA CYS A 279 -25.75 -7.47 -8.32
C CYS A 279 -26.79 -6.35 -8.36
N ARG A 280 -27.62 -6.32 -9.41
CA ARG A 280 -28.69 -5.33 -9.58
C ARG A 280 -29.74 -5.42 -8.48
N GLU A 281 -30.18 -6.63 -8.15
CA GLU A 281 -31.14 -6.88 -7.07
C GLU A 281 -30.59 -6.41 -5.71
N HIS A 282 -29.31 -6.67 -5.44
CA HIS A 282 -28.64 -6.21 -4.23
C HIS A 282 -28.60 -4.67 -4.14
N LEU A 283 -28.21 -3.98 -5.22
CA LEU A 283 -28.17 -2.52 -5.26
C LEU A 283 -29.56 -1.88 -5.06
N LEU A 284 -30.60 -2.50 -5.62
CA LEU A 284 -31.99 -2.09 -5.43
C LEU A 284 -32.41 -2.18 -3.96
N ALA A 285 -32.12 -3.31 -3.31
CA ALA A 285 -32.44 -3.52 -1.90
C ALA A 285 -31.70 -2.52 -1.00
N GLN A 286 -30.41 -2.29 -1.26
CA GLN A 286 -29.59 -1.34 -0.52
C GLN A 286 -30.08 0.11 -0.69
N HIS A 287 -30.46 0.51 -1.91
CA HIS A 287 -30.96 1.85 -2.17
C HIS A 287 -32.32 2.09 -1.51
N ALA A 288 -33.23 1.11 -1.55
CA ALA A 288 -34.52 1.20 -0.89
C ALA A 288 -34.39 1.33 0.64
N ALA A 289 -33.48 0.57 1.25
CA ALA A 289 -33.20 0.67 2.70
C ALA A 289 -32.65 2.04 3.09
N ALA A 290 -31.71 2.60 2.30
CA ALA A 290 -31.14 3.92 2.54
C ALA A 290 -32.19 5.05 2.46
N GLN A 291 -33.13 4.98 1.52
CA GLN A 291 -34.22 5.95 1.40
C GLN A 291 -35.20 5.89 2.60
N GLN A 292 -35.45 4.69 3.13
CA GLN A 292 -36.32 4.51 4.30
C GLN A 292 -35.70 5.08 5.59
N GLU A 293 -34.38 4.93 5.77
CA GLU A 293 -33.67 5.52 6.91
C GLU A 293 -33.62 7.06 6.85
N GLU A 294 -33.51 7.65 5.67
CA GLU A 294 -33.57 9.11 5.49
C GLU A 294 -34.97 9.67 5.76
N ALA A 295 -36.02 8.94 5.38
CA ALA A 295 -37.42 9.33 5.62
C ALA A 295 -37.82 9.19 7.10
N GLY A 296 -37.23 8.26 7.85
CA GLY A 296 -37.49 8.07 9.28
C GLY A 296 -36.75 9.02 10.22
N LYS A 297 -35.81 9.83 9.70
CA LYS A 297 -35.06 10.85 10.46
C LYS A 297 -35.63 12.28 10.30
N GLN A 298 -36.67 12.46 9.50
CA GLN A 298 -37.43 13.71 9.34
C GLN A 298 -38.69 13.70 10.22
#